data_AF-A0A926ETT1-F1
#
_entry.id   AF-A0A926ETT1-F1
#
_cell.length_a   1.000
_cell.length_b   1.000
_cell.length_c   1.000
_cell.angle_alpha   90.00
_cell.angle_beta   90.00
_cell.angle_gamma   90.00
#
_symmetry.space_group_name_H-M   'P 1'
#
loop_
_entity.id
_entity.type
_entity.pdbx_description
1 polymer ?
#
loop_
_entity_poly.entity_id
_entity_poly.type
_entity_poly.pdbx_seq_one_letter_code
_entity_poly.pdbx_strand_id
1 'polypeptide(L)'
;MNASLTVQDLFKLILFLLGIGACTYLIFVLNNVNKLLSKVRGIVDSNAKEIDTTIKQLPEISENVNAITKEVKDTIADVTPEVDGIITNLNEISGQVENVTKLVNNATSKVNDTVDVVTDSIAETALSFQYNSKNIMDYVSMIKEVVDIIKNALSKK
;
A
#
# COMPACT_ATOMS: atom_id res chain seq x y z
N MET A 1 3.41 20.01 -111.57
CA MET A 1 2.12 19.62 -110.96
C MET A 1 1.94 20.50 -109.73
N ASN A 2 1.11 21.54 -109.81
CA ASN A 2 0.88 22.46 -108.68
C ASN A 2 -0.33 21.95 -107.90
N ALA A 3 -0.10 21.41 -106.70
CA ALA A 3 -1.18 21.04 -105.78
C ALA A 3 -1.64 22.29 -105.04
N SER A 4 -2.83 22.80 -105.37
CA SER A 4 -3.48 23.89 -104.63
C SER A 4 -4.22 23.31 -103.43
N LEU A 5 -3.71 23.53 -102.23
CA LEU A 5 -4.37 23.12 -100.98
C LEU A 5 -5.59 24.02 -100.73
N THR A 6 -6.77 23.44 -100.54
CA THR A 6 -7.96 24.23 -100.17
C THR A 6 -7.94 24.53 -98.68
N VAL A 7 -8.59 25.64 -98.28
CA VAL A 7 -8.77 26.00 -96.85
C VAL A 7 -9.46 24.87 -96.06
N GLN A 8 -10.35 24.12 -96.72
CA GLN A 8 -11.03 22.97 -96.14
C GLN A 8 -10.07 21.82 -95.81
N ASP A 9 -9.07 21.56 -96.65
CA ASP A 9 -8.09 20.50 -96.41
C ASP A 9 -7.18 20.85 -95.22
N LEU A 10 -6.81 22.12 -95.07
CA LEU A 10 -6.06 22.61 -93.92
C LEU A 10 -6.85 22.45 -92.60
N PHE A 11 -8.14 22.76 -92.62
CA PHE A 11 -9.00 22.62 -91.45
C PHE A 11 -9.15 21.15 -91.03
N LYS A 12 -9.33 20.23 -91.98
CA LYS A 12 -9.37 18.78 -91.70
C LYS A 12 -8.07 18.26 -91.09
N LEU A 13 -6.91 18.74 -91.57
CA LEU A 13 -5.60 18.38 -91.02
C LEU A 13 -5.45 18.82 -89.57
N ILE A 14 -5.83 20.07 -89.26
CA ILE A 14 -5.80 20.60 -87.89
C ILE A 14 -6.73 19.79 -86.97
N LEU A 15 -7.94 19.47 -87.44
CA LEU A 15 -8.91 18.69 -86.68
C LEU A 15 -8.41 17.26 -86.43
N PHE A 16 -7.70 16.65 -87.39
CA PHE A 16 -7.08 15.34 -87.24
C PHE A 16 -5.97 15.34 -86.19
N LEU A 17 -5.08 16.35 -86.20
CA LEU A 17 -4.03 16.51 -85.20
C LEU A 17 -4.60 16.75 -83.80
N LEU A 18 -5.66 17.56 -83.70
CA LEU A 18 -6.43 17.75 -82.47
C LEU A 18 -7.06 16.45 -81.99
N GLY A 19 -7.61 15.64 -82.90
CA GLY A 19 -8.16 14.32 -82.60
C GLY A 19 -7.12 13.38 -82.00
N ILE A 20 -5.93 13.32 -82.58
CA ILE A 20 -4.81 12.52 -82.04
C ILE A 20 -4.41 13.03 -80.66
N GLY A 21 -4.26 14.35 -80.48
CA GLY A 21 -3.92 14.94 -79.19
C GLY A 21 -4.95 14.66 -78.10
N ALA A 22 -6.25 14.72 -78.46
CA ALA A 22 -7.33 14.37 -77.55
C ALA A 22 -7.29 12.88 -77.18
N CYS A 23 -7.02 11.99 -78.15
CA CYS A 23 -6.93 10.55 -77.91
C CYS A 23 -5.76 10.19 -76.99
N THR A 24 -4.57 10.77 -77.21
CA THR A 24 -3.40 10.50 -76.37
C THR A 24 -3.61 11.00 -74.94
N TYR A 25 -4.20 12.19 -74.78
CA TYR A 25 -4.57 12.71 -73.47
C TYR A 25 -5.58 11.81 -72.76
N LEU A 26 -6.61 11.34 -73.47
CA LEU A 26 -7.61 10.44 -72.90
C LEU A 26 -6.98 9.13 -72.40
N ILE A 27 -6.06 8.52 -73.19
CA ILE A 27 -5.32 7.32 -72.78
C ILE A 27 -4.51 7.58 -71.51
N PHE A 28 -3.85 8.75 -71.42
CA PHE A 28 -3.08 9.12 -70.22
C PHE A 28 -3.97 9.25 -68.97
N VAL A 29 -5.13 9.89 -69.11
CA VAL A 29 -6.11 10.02 -68.01
C VAL A 29 -6.63 8.66 -67.58
N LEU A 30 -7.04 7.80 -68.53
CA LEU A 30 -7.53 6.45 -68.22
C LEU A 30 -6.47 5.62 -67.49
N ASN A 31 -5.20 5.74 -67.88
CA ASN A 31 -4.11 5.06 -67.20
C ASN A 31 -3.94 5.53 -65.74
N ASN A 32 -4.06 6.83 -65.49
CA ASN A 32 -3.99 7.38 -64.13
C ASN A 32 -5.20 6.97 -63.28
N VAL A 33 -6.40 6.94 -63.86
CA VAL A 33 -7.60 6.43 -63.18
C VAL A 33 -7.43 4.95 -62.82
N ASN A 34 -6.89 4.13 -63.72
CA ASN A 34 -6.65 2.72 -63.43
C ASN A 34 -5.65 2.52 -62.27
N LYS A 35 -4.57 3.31 -62.25
CA LYS A 35 -3.61 3.32 -61.13
C LYS A 35 -4.25 3.74 -59.80
N LEU A 36 -5.11 4.77 -59.82
CA LEU A 36 -5.87 5.20 -58.65
C LEU A 36 -6.77 4.08 -58.14
N LEU A 37 -7.53 3.43 -59.03
CA LEU A 37 -8.42 2.33 -58.70
C LEU A 37 -7.65 1.15 -58.07
N SER A 38 -6.46 0.83 -58.59
CA SER A 38 -5.60 -0.20 -58.00
C SER A 38 -5.17 0.14 -56.57
N LYS A 39 -4.81 1.41 -56.29
CA LYS A 39 -4.45 1.84 -54.94
C LYS A 39 -5.64 1.79 -53.99
N VAL A 40 -6.80 2.26 -54.44
CA VAL A 40 -8.04 2.23 -53.67
C VAL A 40 -8.42 0.79 -53.31
N ARG A 41 -8.34 -0.14 -54.28
CA ARG A 41 -8.57 -1.57 -54.02
C ARG A 41 -7.61 -2.11 -52.96
N GLY A 42 -6.31 -1.83 -53.06
CA GLY A 42 -5.34 -2.29 -52.06
C GLY A 42 -5.64 -1.78 -50.64
N ILE A 43 -6.05 -0.51 -50.50
CA ILE A 43 -6.46 0.04 -49.19
C ILE A 43 -7.72 -0.64 -48.67
N VAL A 44 -8.72 -0.82 -49.53
CA VAL A 44 -9.99 -1.48 -49.17
C VAL A 44 -9.73 -2.92 -48.74
N ASP A 45 -8.94 -3.68 -49.50
CA ASP A 45 -8.63 -5.07 -49.21
C ASP A 45 -7.83 -5.22 -47.90
N SER A 46 -6.83 -4.35 -47.69
CA SER A 46 -6.04 -4.35 -46.45
C SER A 46 -6.92 -4.02 -45.24
N ASN A 47 -7.75 -2.97 -45.33
CA ASN A 47 -8.62 -2.58 -44.22
C ASN A 47 -9.70 -3.63 -43.95
N ALA A 48 -10.27 -4.24 -44.99
CA ALA A 48 -11.24 -5.32 -44.83
C ALA A 48 -10.62 -6.51 -44.08
N LYS A 49 -9.37 -6.86 -44.38
CA LYS A 49 -8.64 -7.93 -43.70
C LYS A 49 -8.36 -7.61 -42.22
N GLU A 50 -7.93 -6.39 -41.90
CA GLU A 50 -7.70 -5.96 -40.52
C GLU A 50 -9.01 -5.93 -39.71
N ILE A 51 -10.10 -5.45 -40.33
CA ILE A 51 -11.44 -5.44 -39.72
C ILE A 51 -11.92 -6.88 -39.46
N ASP A 52 -11.79 -7.78 -40.44
CA ASP A 52 -12.15 -9.20 -40.28
C ASP A 52 -11.35 -9.86 -39.15
N THR A 53 -10.05 -9.58 -39.07
CA THR A 53 -9.18 -10.08 -37.98
C THR A 53 -9.64 -9.56 -36.62
N THR A 54 -9.92 -8.25 -36.53
CA THR A 54 -10.43 -7.62 -35.30
C THR A 54 -11.76 -8.23 -34.88
N ILE A 55 -12.70 -8.41 -35.81
CA ILE A 55 -14.01 -9.02 -35.55
C ILE A 55 -13.85 -10.46 -35.04
N LYS A 56 -12.89 -11.22 -35.57
CA LYS A 56 -12.61 -12.60 -35.12
C LYS A 56 -11.98 -12.65 -33.73
N GLN A 57 -11.16 -11.66 -33.36
CA GLN A 57 -10.49 -11.61 -32.06
C GLN A 57 -11.36 -10.99 -30.95
N LEU A 58 -12.35 -10.17 -31.30
CA LEU A 58 -13.24 -9.52 -30.33
C LEU A 58 -13.92 -10.51 -29.35
N PRO A 59 -14.46 -11.66 -29.79
CA PRO A 59 -15.05 -12.65 -28.88
C PRO A 59 -14.05 -13.17 -27.84
N GLU A 60 -12.84 -13.55 -28.28
CA GLU A 60 -11.79 -14.06 -27.39
C GLU A 60 -11.33 -13.00 -26.38
N ILE A 61 -11.14 -11.76 -26.84
CA ILE A 61 -10.82 -10.62 -25.95
C ILE A 61 -11.94 -10.43 -24.92
N SER A 62 -13.20 -10.48 -25.35
CA SER A 62 -14.36 -10.34 -24.45
C SER A 62 -14.47 -11.49 -23.45
N GLU A 63 -14.17 -12.72 -23.87
CA GLU A 63 -14.15 -13.90 -23.01
C GLU A 63 -13.05 -13.79 -21.96
N ASN A 64 -11.84 -13.41 -22.37
CA ASN A 64 -10.71 -13.17 -21.47
C ASN A 64 -11.02 -12.06 -20.46
N VAL A 65 -11.61 -10.94 -20.89
CA VAL A 65 -12.03 -9.86 -19.98
C VAL A 65 -13.08 -10.36 -18.98
N ASN A 66 -14.04 -11.18 -19.42
CA ASN A 66 -15.04 -11.74 -18.54
C ASN A 66 -14.43 -12.75 -17.54
N ALA A 67 -13.49 -13.58 -17.97
CA ALA A 67 -12.77 -14.52 -17.12
C ALA A 67 -11.95 -13.79 -16.05
N ILE A 68 -11.14 -12.79 -16.45
CA ILE A 68 -10.38 -11.94 -15.53
C ILE A 68 -11.31 -11.25 -14.54
N THR A 69 -12.43 -10.69 -15.00
CA THR A 69 -13.39 -10.01 -14.13
C THR A 69 -13.99 -10.96 -13.09
N LYS A 70 -14.27 -12.21 -13.50
CA LYS A 70 -14.76 -13.24 -12.59
C LYS A 70 -13.70 -13.65 -11.56
N GLU A 71 -12.47 -13.93 -12.00
CA GLU A 71 -11.36 -14.29 -11.10
C GLU A 71 -11.07 -13.19 -10.08
N VAL A 72 -11.09 -11.93 -10.51
CA VAL A 72 -10.94 -10.78 -9.60
C VAL A 72 -12.08 -10.73 -8.59
N LYS A 73 -13.33 -10.94 -9.03
CA LYS A 73 -14.49 -10.97 -8.14
C LYS A 73 -14.38 -12.10 -7.12
N ASP A 74 -14.00 -13.29 -7.56
CA ASP A 74 -13.83 -14.46 -6.70
C ASP A 74 -12.69 -14.23 -5.69
N THR A 75 -11.55 -13.68 -6.15
CA THR A 75 -10.42 -13.31 -5.27
C THR A 75 -10.82 -12.27 -4.21
N ILE A 76 -11.60 -11.25 -4.59
CA ILE A 76 -12.11 -10.26 -3.63
C ILE A 76 -13.07 -10.91 -2.63
N ALA A 77 -13.92 -11.83 -3.09
CA ALA A 77 -14.84 -12.56 -2.22
C ALA A 77 -14.10 -13.45 -1.20
N ASP A 78 -12.96 -14.02 -1.59
CA ASP A 78 -12.12 -14.85 -0.71
C ASP A 78 -11.29 -14.01 0.27
N VAL A 79 -10.73 -12.88 -0.15
CA VAL A 79 -9.86 -12.03 0.68
C VAL A 79 -10.65 -11.20 1.70
N THR A 80 -11.89 -10.79 1.36
CA THR A 80 -12.74 -10.00 2.25
C THR A 80 -12.92 -10.63 3.66
N PRO A 81 -13.36 -11.89 3.80
CA PRO A 81 -13.52 -12.51 5.11
C PRO A 81 -12.20 -12.72 5.85
N GLU A 82 -11.08 -12.91 5.14
CA GLU A 82 -9.75 -12.97 5.78
C GLU A 82 -9.38 -11.62 6.43
N VAL A 83 -9.63 -10.51 5.73
CA VAL A 83 -9.41 -9.16 6.25
C VAL A 83 -10.33 -8.89 7.46
N ASP A 84 -11.61 -9.25 7.37
CA ASP A 84 -12.56 -9.10 8.49
C ASP A 84 -12.14 -9.94 9.70
N GLY A 85 -11.62 -11.16 9.47
CA GLY A 85 -11.06 -12.02 10.51
C GLY A 85 -9.84 -11.39 11.18
N ILE A 86 -8.93 -10.80 10.41
CA ILE A 86 -7.76 -10.07 10.94
C ILE A 86 -8.21 -8.88 11.80
N ILE A 87 -9.17 -8.08 11.33
CA ILE A 87 -9.71 -6.93 12.07
C ILE A 87 -10.34 -7.39 13.39
N THR A 88 -11.10 -8.48 13.37
CA THR A 88 -11.72 -9.05 14.57
C THR A 88 -10.66 -9.49 15.57
N ASN A 89 -9.66 -10.26 15.13
CA ASN A 89 -8.55 -10.71 15.98
C ASN A 89 -7.74 -9.53 16.55
N LEU A 90 -7.51 -8.48 15.75
CA LEU A 90 -6.83 -7.27 16.20
C LEU A 90 -7.60 -6.56 17.32
N ASN A 91 -8.93 -6.47 17.21
CA ASN A 91 -9.77 -5.88 18.24
C ASN A 91 -9.74 -6.69 19.54
N GLU A 92 -9.77 -8.02 19.46
CA GLU A 92 -9.65 -8.90 20.63
C GLU A 92 -8.30 -8.74 21.32
N ILE A 93 -7.19 -8.78 20.56
CA ILE A 93 -5.83 -8.58 21.07
C ILE A 93 -5.71 -7.20 21.73
N SER A 94 -6.23 -6.15 21.09
CA SER A 94 -6.22 -4.80 21.65
C SER A 94 -6.91 -4.74 23.01
N GLY A 95 -8.08 -5.38 23.15
CA GLY A 95 -8.78 -5.48 24.43
C GLY A 95 -8.03 -6.28 25.49
N GLN A 96 -7.36 -7.38 25.10
CA GLN A 96 -6.50 -8.14 26.01
C GLN A 96 -5.31 -7.31 26.50
N VAL A 97 -4.67 -6.55 25.63
CA VAL A 97 -3.55 -5.66 25.97
C VAL A 97 -3.99 -4.56 26.95
N GLU A 98 -5.19 -3.99 26.76
CA GLU A 98 -5.75 -3.03 27.71
C GLU A 98 -5.93 -3.66 29.11
N ASN A 99 -6.49 -4.87 29.17
CA ASN A 99 -6.68 -5.59 30.42
C ASN A 99 -5.35 -5.91 31.12
N VAL A 100 -4.35 -6.39 30.38
CA VAL A 100 -2.99 -6.63 30.90
C VAL A 100 -2.40 -5.34 31.46
N THR A 101 -2.53 -4.23 30.72
CA THR A 101 -2.04 -2.91 31.17
C THR A 101 -2.70 -2.48 32.48
N LYS A 102 -4.02 -2.66 32.62
CA LYS A 102 -4.74 -2.39 33.88
C LYS A 102 -4.26 -3.27 35.03
N LEU A 103 -4.08 -4.57 34.80
CA LEU A 103 -3.57 -5.50 35.81
C LEU A 103 -2.15 -5.12 36.27
N VAL A 104 -1.28 -4.78 35.33
CA VAL A 104 0.08 -4.31 35.63
C VAL A 104 0.05 -3.02 36.44
N ASN A 105 -0.76 -2.03 36.05
CA ASN A 105 -0.89 -0.78 36.80
C ASN A 105 -1.40 -1.02 38.24
N ASN A 106 -2.39 -1.88 38.40
CA ASN A 106 -2.92 -2.26 39.72
C ASN A 106 -1.88 -2.99 40.58
N ALA A 107 -1.12 -3.92 39.98
CA ALA A 107 -0.05 -4.63 40.66
C ALA A 107 1.05 -3.66 41.12
N THR A 108 1.49 -2.77 40.22
CA THR A 108 2.48 -1.73 40.54
C THR A 108 2.01 -0.80 41.65
N SER A 109 0.73 -0.38 41.64
CA SER A 109 0.17 0.44 42.72
C SER A 109 0.22 -0.28 44.07
N LYS A 110 -0.24 -1.54 44.14
CA LYS A 110 -0.19 -2.33 45.39
C LYS A 110 1.22 -2.58 45.88
N VAL A 111 2.16 -2.79 44.96
CA VAL A 111 3.58 -2.93 45.29
C VAL A 111 4.10 -1.64 45.91
N ASN A 112 3.81 -0.48 45.32
CA ASN A 112 4.17 0.81 45.89
C ASN A 112 3.57 1.00 47.28
N ASP A 113 2.26 0.76 47.44
CA ASP A 113 1.59 0.87 48.75
C ASP A 113 2.25 -0.04 49.81
N THR A 114 2.63 -1.27 49.42
CA THR A 114 3.33 -2.21 50.32
C THR A 114 4.72 -1.72 50.67
N VAL A 115 5.46 -1.20 49.69
CA VAL A 115 6.80 -0.64 49.90
C VAL A 115 6.74 0.56 50.83
N ASP A 116 5.75 1.44 50.70
CA ASP A 116 5.54 2.57 51.59
C ASP A 116 5.25 2.10 53.03
N VAL A 117 4.31 1.17 53.22
CA VAL A 117 3.99 0.59 54.55
C VAL A 117 5.20 -0.08 55.21
N VAL A 118 5.98 -0.85 54.44
CA VAL A 118 7.20 -1.49 54.93
C VAL A 118 8.25 -0.45 55.30
N THR A 119 8.40 0.61 54.48
CA THR A 119 9.35 1.71 54.74
C THR A 119 9.00 2.42 56.04
N ASP A 120 7.73 2.78 56.23
CA ASP A 120 7.24 3.43 57.47
C ASP A 120 7.44 2.52 58.68
N SER A 121 7.12 1.22 58.56
CA SER A 121 7.30 0.24 59.63
C SER A 121 8.76 0.05 60.03
N ILE A 122 9.68 0.03 59.06
CA ILE A 122 11.13 -0.04 59.31
C ILE A 122 11.61 1.24 60.01
N ALA A 123 11.14 2.41 59.58
CA ALA A 123 11.47 3.68 60.23
C ALA A 123 10.98 3.71 61.68
N GLU A 124 9.74 3.29 61.94
CA GLU A 124 9.16 3.23 63.29
C GLU A 124 9.89 2.20 64.19
N THR A 125 10.27 1.05 63.64
CA THR A 125 11.08 0.04 64.35
C THR A 125 12.46 0.59 64.70
N ALA A 126 13.13 1.26 63.75
CA ALA A 126 14.44 1.87 63.98
C ALA A 126 14.38 2.95 65.07
N LEU A 127 13.34 3.81 65.05
CA LEU A 127 13.11 4.81 66.09
C LEU A 127 12.84 4.15 67.45
N SER A 128 11.94 3.17 67.52
CA SER A 128 11.62 2.43 68.76
C SER A 128 12.86 1.73 69.34
N PHE A 129 13.69 1.13 68.49
CA PHE A 129 14.92 0.48 68.90
C PHE A 129 15.96 1.49 69.41
N GLN A 130 16.08 2.66 68.77
CA GLN A 130 16.94 3.74 69.24
C GLN A 130 16.50 4.24 70.63
N TYR A 131 15.20 4.46 70.84
CA TYR A 131 14.66 4.86 72.14
C TYR A 131 14.88 3.78 73.22
N ASN A 132 14.57 2.52 72.92
CA ASN A 132 14.79 1.42 73.85
C ASN A 132 16.27 1.19 74.16
N SER A 133 17.16 1.26 73.15
CA SER A 133 18.59 1.14 73.34
C SER A 133 19.14 2.25 74.25
N LYS A 134 18.62 3.47 74.13
CA LYS A 134 18.98 4.57 75.04
C LYS A 134 18.58 4.25 76.48
N ASN A 135 17.34 3.83 76.70
CA ASN A 135 16.86 3.44 78.03
C ASN A 135 17.62 2.23 78.60
N ILE A 136 17.96 1.23 77.78
CA ILE A 136 18.77 0.07 78.20
C ILE A 136 20.17 0.52 78.64
N MET A 137 20.79 1.44 77.89
CA MET A 137 22.11 1.97 78.27
C MET A 137 22.05 2.69 79.62
N ASP A 138 20.96 3.43 79.88
CA ASP A 138 20.72 4.09 81.16
C ASP A 138 20.53 3.06 82.29
N TYR A 139 19.75 1.99 82.09
CA TYR A 139 19.60 0.90 83.07
C TYR A 139 20.92 0.15 83.35
N VAL A 140 21.68 -0.16 82.31
CA VAL A 140 22.99 -0.81 82.44
C VAL A 140 23.95 0.07 83.25
N SER A 141 23.96 1.38 82.98
CA SER A 141 24.74 2.34 83.75
C SER A 141 24.30 2.39 85.22
N MET A 142 22.99 2.39 85.48
CA MET A 142 22.44 2.36 86.84
C MET A 142 22.82 1.07 87.60
N ILE A 143 22.73 -0.10 86.97
CA ILE A 143 23.17 -1.36 87.58
C ILE A 143 24.66 -1.34 87.88
N LYS A 144 25.47 -0.79 86.96
CA LYS A 144 26.91 -0.64 87.16
C LYS A 144 27.21 0.23 88.38
N GLU A 145 26.51 1.36 88.54
CA GLU A 145 26.64 2.20 89.74
C GLU A 145 26.32 1.43 91.03
N VAL A 146 25.25 0.61 91.05
CA VAL A 146 24.90 -0.23 92.20
C VAL A 146 25.98 -1.27 92.51
N VAL A 147 26.51 -1.95 91.50
CA VAL A 147 27.59 -2.93 91.66
C VAL A 147 28.84 -2.26 92.23
N ASP A 148 29.20 -1.07 91.74
CA ASP A 148 30.33 -0.30 92.24
C ASP A 148 30.12 0.12 93.70
N ILE A 149 28.91 0.54 94.09
CA ILE A 149 28.56 0.84 95.50
C ILE A 149 28.76 -0.40 96.40
N ILE A 150 28.22 -1.56 96.00
CA ILE A 150 28.34 -2.81 96.79
C ILE A 150 29.80 -3.23 96.90
N LYS A 151 30.54 -3.18 95.79
CA LYS A 151 31.97 -3.53 95.76
C LYS A 151 32.77 -2.64 96.70
N ASN A 152 32.53 -1.33 96.66
CA ASN A 152 33.19 -0.37 97.54
C ASN A 152 32.81 -0.55 99.02
N ALA A 153 31.59 -0.99 99.31
CA ALA A 153 31.15 -1.29 100.68
C ALA A 153 31.82 -2.56 101.23
N LEU A 154 31.94 -3.62 100.41
CA LEU A 154 32.62 -4.85 100.79
C LEU A 154 34.14 -4.69 100.93
N SER A 155 34.76 -3.83 100.11
CA SER A 155 36.20 -3.53 100.23
C SER A 155 36.55 -2.59 101.39
N LYS A 156 35.56 -2.10 102.15
CA LYS A 156 35.76 -1.23 103.32
C LYS A 156 35.65 -1.96 104.66
N LYS A 157 35.62 -3.30 104.66
CA LYS A 157 35.74 -4.15 105.84
C LYS A 157 37.10 -4.84 105.83
#